data_AF-A0A2G2G2Y7-F1
#
_entry.id   AF-A0A2G2G2Y7-F1
#
_cell.length_a   1.000
_cell.length_b   1.000
_cell.length_c   1.000
_cell.angle_alpha   90.00
_cell.angle_beta   90.00
_cell.angle_gamma   90.00
#
_symmetry.space_group_name_H-M   'P 1'
#
loop_
_entity.id
_entity.type
_entity.pdbx_description
1 polymer ?
#
loop_
_entity_poly.entity_id
_entity_poly.type
_entity_poly.pdbx_seq_one_letter_code
_entity_poly.pdbx_strand_id
1 'polypeptide(L)'
;MSKFNEWQQTKQQLSAAKSWVSNRLQLDSQDGKLYTKVKLQSVKFEYCGQAYAGANNYHEAPKEFQKYIALAINEMRTEIEDLALKKLSADNDECAINAKSEVESMLLDINSTEGDGE
;
A
#
# COMPACT_ATOMS: atom_id res chain seq x y z
N MET A 1 -3.85 -16.31 -8.64
CA MET A 1 -4.68 -15.32 -9.37
C MET A 1 -3.89 -14.96 -10.63
N SER A 2 -4.48 -14.53 -11.75
CA SER A 2 -3.64 -14.14 -12.91
C SER A 2 -2.86 -12.87 -12.57
N LYS A 3 -1.64 -12.71 -13.12
CA LYS A 3 -0.82 -11.51 -12.88
C LYS A 3 -1.55 -10.26 -13.38
N PHE A 4 -2.35 -10.39 -14.44
CA PHE A 4 -3.25 -9.33 -14.89
C PHE A 4 -4.27 -8.90 -13.82
N ASN A 5 -4.91 -9.85 -13.13
CA ASN A 5 -5.88 -9.55 -12.07
C ASN A 5 -5.20 -8.92 -10.84
N GLU A 6 -4.00 -9.38 -10.49
CA GLU A 6 -3.19 -8.79 -9.43
C GLU A 6 -2.83 -7.33 -9.77
N TRP A 7 -2.38 -7.05 -10.99
CA TRP A 7 -2.14 -5.68 -11.46
C TRP A 7 -3.40 -4.80 -11.41
N GLN A 8 -4.56 -5.31 -11.86
CA GLN A 8 -5.82 -4.58 -11.78
C GLN A 8 -6.18 -4.20 -10.34
N GLN A 9 -6.00 -5.13 -9.41
CA GLN A 9 -6.23 -4.89 -7.98
C GLN A 9 -5.28 -3.81 -7.44
N THR A 10 -3.97 -3.94 -7.69
CA THR A 10 -2.98 -2.96 -7.21
C THR A 10 -3.20 -1.57 -7.83
N LYS A 11 -3.61 -1.50 -9.10
CA LYS A 11 -3.99 -0.25 -9.77
C LYS A 11 -5.18 0.43 -9.11
N GLN A 12 -6.23 -0.33 -8.77
CA GLN A 12 -7.40 0.19 -8.07
C GLN A 12 -7.02 0.70 -6.68
N GLN A 13 -6.18 -0.04 -5.94
CA GLN A 13 -5.67 0.38 -4.64
C GLN A 13 -4.85 1.67 -4.73
N LEU A 14 -3.96 1.79 -5.71
CA LEU A 14 -3.18 3.01 -5.95
C LEU A 14 -4.07 4.21 -6.28
N SER A 15 -5.09 4.01 -7.12
CA SER A 15 -6.06 5.05 -7.45
C SER A 15 -6.84 5.51 -6.21
N ALA A 16 -7.32 4.56 -5.41
CA ALA A 16 -8.04 4.84 -4.17
C ALA A 16 -7.15 5.60 -3.17
N ALA A 17 -5.89 5.18 -3.01
CA ALA A 17 -4.93 5.85 -2.13
C ALA A 17 -4.64 7.28 -2.57
N LYS A 18 -4.40 7.51 -3.88
CA LYS A 18 -4.19 8.85 -4.44
C LYS A 18 -5.39 9.76 -4.21
N SER A 19 -6.59 9.25 -4.47
CA SER A 19 -7.84 9.98 -4.23
C SER A 19 -7.98 10.34 -2.74
N TRP A 20 -7.75 9.39 -1.84
CA TRP A 20 -7.83 9.62 -0.40
C TRP A 20 -6.84 10.68 0.10
N VAL A 21 -5.57 10.62 -0.33
CA VAL A 21 -4.56 11.64 0.03
C VAL A 21 -4.97 13.00 -0.54
N SER A 22 -5.51 13.06 -1.77
CA SER A 22 -5.97 14.32 -2.37
C SER A 22 -7.13 14.97 -1.61
N ASN A 23 -7.97 14.18 -0.92
CA ASN A 23 -9.07 14.71 -0.12
C ASN A 23 -8.59 15.58 1.04
N ARG A 24 -7.33 15.44 1.52
CA ARG A 24 -6.76 16.34 2.54
C ARG A 24 -6.72 17.81 2.09
N LEU A 25 -6.71 18.03 0.78
CA LEU A 25 -6.70 19.36 0.16
C LEU A 25 -8.12 19.92 -0.04
N GLN A 26 -9.16 19.14 0.25
CA GLN A 26 -10.54 19.61 0.17
C GLN A 26 -10.89 20.45 1.39
N LEU A 27 -11.74 21.46 1.15
CA LEU A 27 -12.29 22.31 2.18
C LEU A 27 -13.57 21.67 2.73
N ASP A 28 -13.72 21.70 4.05
CA ASP A 28 -14.94 21.37 4.75
C ASP A 28 -16.00 22.42 4.42
N SER A 29 -17.18 21.94 3.98
CA SER A 29 -18.28 22.80 3.56
C SER A 29 -18.91 23.58 4.72
N GLN A 30 -18.65 23.18 5.97
CA GLN A 30 -19.20 23.81 7.16
C GLN A 30 -18.34 24.97 7.67
N ASP A 31 -17.01 24.84 7.62
CA ASP A 31 -16.09 25.83 8.20
C ASP A 31 -15.06 26.41 7.20
N GLY A 32 -15.06 25.92 5.96
CA GLY A 32 -14.17 26.37 4.89
C GLY A 32 -12.69 26.04 5.14
N LYS A 33 -12.39 25.14 6.09
CA LYS A 33 -11.01 24.74 6.40
C LYS A 33 -10.68 23.40 5.77
N LEU A 34 -9.39 23.14 5.60
CA LEU A 34 -8.93 21.85 5.08
C LEU A 34 -9.31 20.69 6.03
N TYR A 35 -9.51 19.51 5.44
CA TYR A 35 -9.64 18.27 6.21
C TYR A 35 -8.36 17.98 7.00
N THR A 36 -8.42 18.24 8.31
CA THR A 36 -7.25 18.20 9.22
C THR A 36 -7.28 17.05 10.22
N LYS A 37 -8.44 16.41 10.44
CA LYS A 37 -8.59 15.36 11.45
C LYS A 37 -8.38 13.98 10.84
N VAL A 38 -7.26 13.35 11.19
CA VAL A 38 -7.07 11.91 11.02
C VAL A 38 -6.81 11.27 12.36
N LYS A 39 -7.53 10.18 12.62
CA LYS A 39 -7.36 9.37 13.82
C LYS A 39 -6.51 8.17 13.47
N LEU A 40 -5.27 8.17 13.90
CA LEU A 40 -4.41 6.99 13.86
C LEU A 40 -4.93 6.01 14.93
N GLN A 41 -5.64 4.95 14.54
CA GLN A 41 -6.33 4.08 15.50
C GLN A 41 -5.39 3.10 16.23
N SER A 42 -4.29 2.66 15.62
CA SER A 42 -3.30 1.81 16.28
C SER A 42 -2.01 1.72 15.48
N VAL A 43 -0.87 2.05 16.09
CA VAL A 43 0.43 1.59 15.60
C VAL A 43 1.10 0.84 16.74
N LYS A 44 1.27 -0.47 16.56
CA LYS A 44 2.00 -1.31 17.50
C LYS A 44 3.45 -1.38 17.07
N PHE A 45 4.34 -0.94 17.94
CA PHE A 45 5.77 -1.15 17.79
C PHE A 45 6.21 -2.23 18.76
N GLU A 46 6.64 -3.35 18.19
CA GLU A 46 7.13 -4.51 18.91
C GLU A 46 8.50 -4.87 18.34
N TYR A 47 9.45 -5.25 19.20
CA TYR A 47 10.66 -5.91 18.76
C TYR A 47 10.58 -7.40 19.11
N CYS A 48 11.17 -8.23 18.25
CA CYS A 48 11.31 -9.66 18.49
C CYS A 48 12.65 -9.93 19.20
N GLY A 49 12.59 -10.57 20.38
CA GLY A 49 13.76 -11.16 21.04
C GLY A 49 14.20 -12.48 20.40
N GLN A 50 15.23 -13.15 20.93
CA GLN A 50 15.62 -14.48 20.46
C GLN A 50 14.44 -15.44 20.51
N ALA A 51 14.17 -16.13 19.40
CA ALA A 51 13.11 -17.12 19.33
C ALA A 51 13.49 -18.38 20.14
N TYR A 52 12.83 -18.60 21.28
CA TYR A 52 12.82 -19.90 21.96
C TYR A 52 11.44 -20.56 21.85
N ALA A 53 11.43 -21.88 21.76
CA ALA A 53 10.22 -22.66 21.50
C ALA A 53 9.13 -22.36 22.56
N GLY A 54 7.99 -21.84 22.11
CA GLY A 54 6.79 -21.66 22.93
C GLY A 54 6.57 -20.29 23.57
N ALA A 55 7.44 -19.30 23.35
CA ALA A 55 7.26 -17.97 23.91
C ALA A 55 6.81 -16.90 22.91
N ASN A 56 5.96 -15.99 23.39
CA ASN A 56 5.68 -14.74 22.71
C ASN A 56 6.91 -13.82 22.86
N ASN A 57 7.76 -13.78 21.84
CA ASN A 57 9.01 -13.02 21.85
C ASN A 57 8.83 -11.56 21.42
N TYR A 58 7.58 -11.10 21.29
CA TYR A 58 7.25 -9.73 20.95
C TYR A 58 7.11 -8.91 22.22
N HIS A 59 7.92 -7.87 22.32
CA HIS A 59 7.88 -6.92 23.43
C HIS A 59 7.31 -5.60 22.93
N GLU A 60 6.11 -5.26 23.40
CA GLU A 60 5.48 -3.97 23.10
C GLU A 60 6.33 -2.82 23.68
N ALA A 61 6.43 -1.73 22.92
CA ALA A 61 7.00 -0.48 23.42
C ALA A 61 6.25 0.01 24.68
N PRO A 62 6.93 0.66 25.65
CA PRO A 62 6.26 1.27 26.80
C PRO A 62 5.13 2.22 26.38
N LYS A 63 4.01 2.22 27.12
CA LYS A 63 2.81 3.01 26.77
C LYS A 63 3.10 4.50 26.56
N GLU A 64 3.92 5.11 27.43
CA GLU A 64 4.32 6.50 27.26
C GLU A 64 5.14 6.72 25.98
N PHE A 65 6.00 5.76 25.62
CA PHE A 65 6.76 5.87 24.38
C PHE A 65 5.85 5.75 23.15
N GLN A 66 4.87 4.83 23.15
CA GLN A 66 3.88 4.72 22.08
C GLN A 66 3.12 6.03 21.84
N LYS A 67 2.81 6.78 22.91
CA LYS A 67 2.18 8.11 22.81
C LYS A 67 3.07 9.10 22.06
N TYR A 68 4.38 9.17 22.37
CA TYR A 68 5.30 10.06 21.66
C TYR A 68 5.56 9.63 20.22
N ILE A 69 5.57 8.33 19.93
CA ILE A 69 5.62 7.82 18.55
C ILE A 69 4.39 8.28 17.77
N ALA A 70 3.20 8.19 18.34
CA ALA A 70 1.98 8.63 17.68
C ALA A 70 2.01 10.15 17.36
N LEU A 71 2.58 10.97 18.25
CA LEU A 71 2.81 12.39 17.99
C LEU A 71 3.79 12.61 16.83
N ALA A 72 4.93 11.91 16.83
CA ALA A 72 5.92 12.00 15.77
C ALA A 72 5.35 11.58 14.40
N ILE A 73 4.56 10.50 14.34
CA ILE A 73 3.86 10.08 13.12
C ILE A 73 2.91 11.17 12.62
N ASN A 74 2.22 11.85 13.53
CA ASN A 74 1.31 12.93 13.17
C ASN A 74 2.06 14.17 12.63
N GLU A 75 3.24 14.49 13.17
CA GLU A 75 4.10 15.57 12.68
C GLU A 75 4.69 15.24 11.29
N MET A 76 5.14 14.00 11.10
CA MET A 76 5.73 13.52 9.85
C MET A 76 4.69 12.98 8.85
N ARG A 77 3.41 13.24 9.09
CA ARG A 77 2.31 12.58 8.39
C ARG A 77 2.41 12.68 6.86
N THR A 78 2.64 13.89 6.35
CA THR A 78 2.74 14.13 4.91
C THR A 78 3.85 13.28 4.29
N GLU A 79 5.00 13.20 4.95
CA GLU A 79 6.15 12.43 4.47
C GLU A 79 5.86 10.93 4.47
N ILE A 80 5.16 10.43 5.51
CA ILE A 80 4.73 9.04 5.61
C ILE A 80 3.73 8.69 4.51
N GLU A 81 2.74 9.56 4.26
CA GLU A 81 1.75 9.38 3.18
C GLU A 81 2.40 9.38 1.79
N ASP A 82 3.31 10.33 1.53
CA ASP A 82 4.01 10.43 0.25
C ASP A 82 4.94 9.22 0.04
N LEU A 83 5.62 8.75 1.08
CA LEU A 83 6.43 7.54 1.05
C LEU A 83 5.58 6.28 0.80
N ALA A 84 4.42 6.18 1.44
CA ALA A 84 3.49 5.07 1.23
C ALA A 84 2.96 5.04 -0.21
N LEU A 85 2.57 6.20 -0.77
CA LEU A 85 2.16 6.32 -2.16
C LEU A 85 3.28 5.92 -3.13
N LYS A 86 4.52 6.31 -2.84
CA LYS A 86 5.69 5.95 -3.65
C LYS A 86 5.90 4.42 -3.66
N LYS A 87 5.80 3.77 -2.50
CA LYS A 87 5.92 2.31 -2.39
C LYS A 87 4.81 1.60 -3.16
N LEU A 88 3.55 2.00 -2.95
CA LEU A 88 2.41 1.41 -3.66
C LEU A 88 2.49 1.62 -5.18
N SER A 89 3.05 2.74 -5.63
CA SER A 89 3.30 2.99 -7.06
C SER A 89 4.36 2.02 -7.62
N ALA A 90 5.45 1.81 -6.88
CA ALA A 90 6.48 0.86 -7.31
C ALA A 90 5.94 -0.58 -7.39
N ASP A 91 5.14 -1.01 -6.41
CA ASP A 91 4.49 -2.33 -6.42
C ASP A 91 3.54 -2.46 -7.62
N ASN A 92 2.75 -1.42 -7.92
CA ASN A 92 1.89 -1.38 -9.10
C ASN A 92 2.67 -1.53 -10.40
N ASP A 93 3.81 -0.85 -10.52
CA ASP A 93 4.66 -0.88 -11.72
C ASP A 93 5.29 -2.28 -11.91
N GLU A 94 5.73 -2.91 -10.83
CA GLU A 94 6.21 -4.30 -10.85
C GLU A 94 5.10 -5.28 -11.27
N CYS A 95 3.90 -5.16 -10.70
CA CYS A 95 2.75 -5.95 -11.12
C CYS A 95 2.42 -5.73 -12.60
N ALA A 96 2.51 -4.49 -13.11
CA ALA A 96 2.24 -4.18 -14.51
C ALA A 96 3.22 -4.86 -15.46
N ILE A 97 4.52 -4.87 -15.12
CA ILE A 97 5.56 -5.56 -15.90
C ILE A 97 5.25 -7.07 -15.95
N ASN A 98 4.95 -7.66 -14.79
CA ASN A 98 4.63 -9.08 -14.69
C ASN A 98 3.36 -9.46 -15.47
N ALA A 99 2.30 -8.63 -15.40
CA ALA A 99 1.07 -8.82 -16.14
C ALA A 99 1.29 -8.70 -17.65
N LYS A 100 2.13 -7.76 -18.09
CA LYS A 100 2.49 -7.61 -19.51
C LYS A 100 3.15 -8.87 -20.05
N SER A 101 4.16 -9.41 -19.36
CA SER A 101 4.84 -10.65 -19.79
C SER A 101 3.90 -11.86 -19.85
N GLU A 102 2.93 -11.95 -18.94
CA GLU A 102 1.89 -12.99 -18.96
C GLU A 102 1.00 -12.88 -20.21
N VAL A 103 0.52 -11.67 -20.51
CA VAL A 103 -0.33 -11.41 -21.69
C VAL A 103 0.43 -11.64 -22.99
N GLU A 104 1.68 -11.21 -23.08
CA GLU A 104 2.53 -11.44 -24.26
C GLU A 104 2.74 -12.94 -24.52
N SER A 105 2.97 -13.74 -23.48
CA SER A 105 3.05 -15.20 -23.60
C SER A 105 1.75 -15.80 -24.12
N MET A 106 0.60 -15.38 -23.59
CA MET A 106 -0.70 -15.87 -24.05
C MET A 106 -0.99 -15.52 -25.51
N LEU A 107 -0.62 -14.32 -25.95
CA LEU A 107 -0.78 -13.90 -27.35
C LEU A 107 0.12 -14.70 -28.30
N LEU A 108 1.34 -15.04 -27.88
CA LEU A 108 2.21 -15.93 -28.66
C LEU A 108 1.59 -17.31 -28.81
N ASP A 109 1.06 -17.89 -27.73
CA ASP A 109 0.40 -19.20 -27.76
C ASP A 109 -0.82 -19.20 -28.71
N ILE A 110 -1.64 -18.14 -28.68
CA ILE A 110 -2.79 -17.97 -29.60
C ILE A 110 -2.34 -17.96 -31.06
N ASN A 111 -1.35 -17.12 -31.40
CA ASN A 111 -0.86 -17.00 -32.77
C ASN A 111 -0.19 -18.30 -33.27
N SER A 112 0.43 -19.06 -32.38
CA SER A 112 1.02 -20.37 -32.71
C SER A 112 -0.07 -21.39 -33.04
N THR A 113 -1.20 -21.33 -32.32
CA THR A 113 -2.33 -22.27 -32.49
C THR A 113 -3.14 -21.97 -33.76
N GLU A 114 -3.19 -20.71 -34.20
CA GLU A 114 -3.86 -20.30 -35.44
C GLU A 114 -3.04 -20.60 -36.71
N GLY A 115 -1.71 -20.71 -36.60
CA GLY A 115 -0.80 -20.97 -37.73
C GLY A 115 -0.62 -22.44 -38.12
N ASP A 116 -0.94 -23.38 -37.23
CA ASP A 116 -0.81 -24.84 -37.48
C ASP A 116 -2.10 -25.47 -38.06
N GLY A 117 -3.10 -24.65 -38.40
CA GLY A 117 -4.42 -25.06 -38.90
C GLY A 117 -4.65 -24.93 -40.41
N GLU A 118 -3.65 -24.50 -41.19
CA GLU A 118 -3.65 -24.47 -42.68
C GLU A 118 -2.82 -25.61 -43.27
#